data_AF-A0A087VXX0-F1
#
_entry.id   AF-A0A087VXX0-F1
#
_cell.length_a   1.000
_cell.length_b   1.000
_cell.length_c   1.000
_cell.angle_alpha   90.00
_cell.angle_beta   90.00
_cell.angle_gamma   90.00
#
_symmetry.space_group_name_H-M   'P 1'
#
loop_
_entity.id
_entity.type
_entity.pdbx_description
1 polymer ?
#
loop_
_entity_poly.entity_id
_entity_poly.type
_entity_poly.pdbx_seq_one_letter_code
_entity_poly.pdbx_strand_id
1 'polypeptide(L)'
;MGGLARSPKVITLAKANHILPEIARILLSGGVIAVPTDTIYGLACCSLSTRGIDRIYQIKGRDSAKPMAICLDKAISLPQWSNTEGIESNLLSSLLPGPVTILLPRLADDPLNPLLNPCVMEIGIRVPDSSLVCHLSEVLALVLYSEGVTSEDLHVRPQCFSATAIPLVLTSANVSGQKSTLSPDEFSDLWPQLDLVVDGGRIGGDGNGDELVISRAGSTVVDLSPAVRSRGQRLHYRILRDGSALHQTEETLRHFGFIREPGLQIRSNFTQTSDY
;
A
#
# COMPACT_ATOMS: atom_id res chain seq x y z
N MET A 1 33.56 -6.18 11.11
CA MET A 1 32.95 -7.27 11.90
C MET A 1 31.60 -7.57 11.30
N GLY A 2 31.46 -8.70 10.62
CA GLY A 2 30.20 -9.11 9.98
C GLY A 2 29.21 -9.58 11.03
N GLY A 3 28.17 -8.78 11.29
CA GLY A 3 27.03 -9.23 12.08
C GLY A 3 26.34 -10.36 11.31
N LEU A 4 26.08 -11.50 11.97
CA LEU A 4 25.30 -12.57 11.38
C LEU A 4 23.98 -12.00 10.85
N ALA A 5 23.68 -12.25 9.58
CA ALA A 5 22.40 -11.89 8.98
C ALA A 5 21.29 -12.52 9.82
N ARG A 6 20.49 -11.68 10.50
CA ARG A 6 19.35 -12.13 11.29
C ARG A 6 18.34 -12.72 10.30
N SER A 7 18.07 -14.02 10.36
CA SER A 7 16.93 -14.57 9.62
C SER A 7 15.65 -14.03 10.27
N PRO A 8 14.69 -13.48 9.49
CA PRO A 8 13.45 -12.98 10.04
C PRO A 8 12.65 -14.14 10.61
N LYS A 9 11.74 -13.84 11.52
CA LYS A 9 10.76 -14.82 11.95
C LYS A 9 9.78 -15.03 10.79
N VAL A 10 9.86 -16.18 10.13
CA VAL A 10 8.87 -16.59 9.11
C VAL A 10 7.72 -17.30 9.83
N ILE A 11 6.48 -16.86 9.60
CA ILE A 11 5.27 -17.46 10.18
C ILE A 11 4.23 -17.70 9.10
N THR A 12 3.36 -18.68 9.27
CA THR A 12 2.25 -18.91 8.34
C THR A 12 1.20 -17.80 8.45
N LEU A 13 0.43 -17.59 7.39
CA LEU A 13 -0.74 -16.69 7.38
C LEU A 13 -1.73 -17.02 8.50
N ALA A 14 -1.99 -18.32 8.73
CA ALA A 14 -2.85 -18.77 9.83
C ALA A 14 -2.31 -18.32 11.19
N LYS A 15 -1.00 -18.47 11.44
CA LYS A 15 -0.39 -18.01 12.70
C LYS A 15 -0.46 -16.49 12.83
N ALA A 16 -0.20 -15.75 11.75
CA ALA A 16 -0.25 -14.29 11.74
C ALA A 16 -1.62 -13.75 12.18
N ASN A 17 -2.71 -14.35 11.67
CA ASN A 17 -4.08 -14.01 12.07
C ASN A 17 -4.36 -14.22 13.57
N HIS A 18 -3.63 -15.12 14.25
CA HIS A 18 -3.75 -15.34 15.69
C HIS A 18 -2.91 -14.40 16.55
N ILE A 19 -1.98 -13.65 15.97
CA ILE A 19 -1.04 -12.80 16.72
C ILE A 19 -1.03 -11.34 16.21
N LEU A 20 -2.15 -10.87 15.64
CA LEU A 20 -2.26 -9.50 15.11
C LEU A 20 -1.79 -8.41 16.11
N PRO A 21 -2.10 -8.47 17.42
CA PRO A 21 -1.58 -7.48 18.37
C PRO A 21 -0.06 -7.49 18.51
N GLU A 22 0.59 -8.66 18.40
CA GLU A 22 2.06 -8.75 18.42
C GLU A 22 2.65 -8.13 17.15
N ILE A 23 2.04 -8.37 15.99
CA ILE A 23 2.47 -7.78 14.71
C ILE A 23 2.27 -6.26 14.74
N ALA A 24 1.15 -5.77 15.28
CA ALA A 24 0.90 -4.35 15.48
C ALA A 24 1.98 -3.69 16.33
N ARG A 25 2.42 -4.32 17.44
CA ARG A 25 3.54 -3.80 18.26
C ARG A 25 4.86 -3.76 17.49
N ILE A 26 5.15 -4.75 16.64
CA ILE A 26 6.32 -4.72 15.75
C ILE A 26 6.26 -3.48 14.87
N LEU A 27 5.12 -3.23 14.21
CA LEU A 27 4.92 -2.09 13.31
C LEU A 27 5.01 -0.74 14.04
N LEU A 28 4.37 -0.61 15.21
CA LEU A 28 4.43 0.60 16.05
C LEU A 28 5.84 0.87 16.58
N SER A 29 6.67 -0.16 16.72
CA SER A 29 8.07 -0.04 17.12
C SER A 29 9.00 0.28 15.95
N GLY A 30 8.47 0.66 14.78
CA GLY A 30 9.25 0.92 13.56
C GLY A 30 9.79 -0.34 12.89
N GLY A 31 9.06 -1.46 13.04
CA GLY A 31 9.29 -2.72 12.35
C GLY A 31 8.80 -2.69 10.90
N VAL A 32 9.41 -3.53 10.06
CA VAL A 32 8.98 -3.76 8.67
C VAL A 32 8.68 -5.25 8.51
N ILE A 33 7.51 -5.55 7.94
CA ILE A 33 7.06 -6.93 7.71
C ILE A 33 6.83 -7.18 6.23
N ALA A 34 6.93 -8.43 5.78
CA ALA A 34 6.42 -8.85 4.48
C ALA A 34 5.08 -9.60 4.65
N VAL A 35 4.10 -9.27 3.80
CA VAL A 35 2.75 -9.86 3.83
C VAL A 35 2.26 -10.23 2.42
N PRO A 36 1.48 -11.32 2.28
CA PRO A 36 0.77 -11.60 1.04
C PRO A 36 -0.38 -10.59 0.85
N THR A 37 -0.68 -10.27 -0.41
CA THR A 37 -1.89 -9.53 -0.80
C THR A 37 -2.63 -10.29 -1.89
N ASP A 38 -3.80 -9.78 -2.29
CA ASP A 38 -4.59 -10.15 -3.46
C ASP A 38 -3.88 -9.93 -4.82
N THR A 39 -2.68 -9.33 -4.84
CA THR A 39 -1.92 -9.07 -6.08
C THR A 39 -0.53 -9.68 -6.05
N ILE A 40 0.32 -9.20 -5.14
CA ILE A 40 1.73 -9.56 -5.00
C ILE A 40 2.14 -9.48 -3.53
N TYR A 41 3.30 -10.00 -3.14
CA TYR A 41 3.81 -9.75 -1.79
C TYR A 41 4.19 -8.28 -1.61
N GLY A 42 3.92 -7.77 -0.40
CA GLY A 42 4.20 -6.39 -0.03
C GLY A 42 5.07 -6.28 1.22
N LEU A 43 5.95 -5.28 1.24
CA LEU A 43 6.56 -4.78 2.47
C LEU A 43 5.64 -3.76 3.11
N ALA A 44 5.40 -3.90 4.41
CA ALA A 44 4.52 -3.04 5.17
C ALA A 44 5.20 -2.46 6.42
N CYS A 45 4.89 -1.20 6.72
CA CYS A 45 5.20 -0.54 7.98
C CYS A 45 4.01 0.32 8.44
N CYS A 46 4.01 0.75 9.70
CA CYS A 46 3.04 1.74 10.20
C CYS A 46 3.23 3.08 9.46
N SER A 47 2.15 3.71 8.98
CA SER A 47 2.21 5.01 8.30
C SER A 47 2.53 6.20 9.21
N LEU A 48 2.51 5.98 10.52
CA LEU A 48 2.87 6.99 11.51
C LEU A 48 4.34 6.87 11.96
N SER A 49 4.99 5.71 11.75
CA SER A 49 6.35 5.46 12.21
C SER A 49 7.40 6.03 11.26
N THR A 50 8.17 6.98 11.76
CA THR A 50 9.32 7.59 11.06
C THR A 50 10.34 6.52 10.68
N ARG A 51 10.78 5.71 11.66
CA ARG A 51 11.75 4.63 11.44
C ARG A 51 11.23 3.56 10.48
N GLY A 52 9.95 3.21 10.57
CA GLY A 52 9.33 2.26 9.65
C GLY A 52 9.40 2.73 8.20
N ILE A 53 9.02 3.99 7.96
CA ILE A 53 9.06 4.62 6.64
C ILE A 53 10.49 4.69 6.09
N ASP A 54 11.44 5.16 6.91
CA ASP A 54 12.85 5.25 6.52
C ASP A 54 13.43 3.89 6.15
N ARG A 55 13.11 2.85 6.94
CA ARG A 55 13.54 1.48 6.64
C ARG A 55 12.97 0.97 5.32
N ILE A 56 11.71 1.25 4.98
CA ILE A 56 11.16 0.88 3.68
C ILE A 56 11.94 1.53 2.54
N TYR A 57 12.26 2.84 2.63
CA TYR A 57 13.07 3.51 1.60
C TYR A 57 14.46 2.87 1.45
N GLN A 58 15.12 2.56 2.57
CA GLN A 58 16.43 1.90 2.60
C GLN A 58 16.38 0.51 1.96
N ILE A 59 15.46 -0.35 2.41
CA ILE A 59 15.30 -1.72 1.89
C ILE A 59 15.05 -1.72 0.38
N LYS A 60 14.23 -0.77 -0.09
CA LYS A 60 13.86 -0.67 -1.50
C LYS A 60 14.96 -0.05 -2.37
N GLY A 61 15.98 0.59 -1.78
CA GLY A 61 16.92 1.45 -2.51
C GLY A 61 16.17 2.54 -3.29
N ARG A 62 15.13 3.10 -2.70
CA ARG A 62 14.15 3.93 -3.40
C ARG A 62 14.49 5.41 -3.23
N ASP A 63 14.56 6.11 -4.36
CA ASP A 63 14.50 7.57 -4.36
C ASP A 63 13.16 8.01 -3.73
N SER A 64 13.21 8.91 -2.74
CA SER A 64 12.04 9.48 -2.09
C SER A 64 11.09 10.16 -3.10
N ALA A 65 11.57 10.49 -4.29
CA ALA A 65 10.77 10.97 -5.41
C ALA A 65 9.74 9.95 -5.95
N LYS A 66 9.85 8.65 -5.63
CA LYS A 66 8.86 7.64 -6.04
C LYS A 66 7.84 7.40 -4.92
N PRO A 67 6.58 7.86 -5.03
CA PRO A 67 5.61 7.77 -3.93
C PRO A 67 5.22 6.33 -3.57
N MET A 68 5.05 6.05 -2.29
CA MET A 68 4.49 4.82 -1.73
C MET A 68 3.00 5.00 -1.44
N ALA A 69 2.24 3.91 -1.58
CA ALA A 69 0.82 3.90 -1.24
C ALA A 69 0.61 3.50 0.22
N ILE A 70 -0.56 3.84 0.75
CA ILE A 70 -1.07 3.32 2.02
C ILE A 70 -2.23 2.34 1.75
N CYS A 71 -2.36 1.36 2.64
CA CYS A 71 -3.49 0.45 2.71
C CYS A 71 -4.36 0.78 3.93
N LEU A 72 -5.66 0.78 3.74
CA LEU A 72 -6.69 0.95 4.77
C LEU A 72 -7.51 -0.32 4.96
N ASP A 73 -8.30 -0.34 6.02
CA ASP A 73 -9.27 -1.38 6.37
C ASP A 73 -10.47 -1.44 5.43
N LYS A 74 -11.03 -0.26 5.06
CA LYS A 74 -12.25 -0.14 4.26
C LYS A 74 -12.34 1.18 3.50
N ALA A 75 -13.15 1.18 2.44
CA ALA A 75 -13.31 2.33 1.55
C ALA A 75 -13.84 3.58 2.28
N ILE A 76 -14.72 3.39 3.27
CA ILE A 76 -15.32 4.49 4.04
C ILE A 76 -14.31 5.21 4.95
N SER A 77 -13.12 4.63 5.18
CA SER A 77 -12.04 5.26 5.96
C SER A 77 -11.24 6.29 5.16
N LEU A 78 -11.34 6.32 3.82
CA LEU A 78 -10.55 7.20 2.95
C LEU A 78 -10.63 8.71 3.31
N PRO A 79 -11.81 9.28 3.62
CA PRO A 79 -11.92 10.72 3.93
C PRO A 79 -11.13 11.16 5.17
N GLN A 80 -10.74 10.22 6.04
CA GLN A 80 -9.89 10.51 7.20
C GLN A 80 -8.41 10.68 6.83
N TRP A 81 -7.99 10.12 5.69
CA TRP A 81 -6.58 10.03 5.30
C TRP A 81 -6.26 10.76 3.98
N SER A 82 -7.27 11.27 3.29
CA SER A 82 -7.13 12.04 2.04
C SER A 82 -8.34 12.92 1.79
N ASN A 83 -8.17 13.90 0.91
CA ASN A 83 -9.28 14.71 0.43
C ASN A 83 -10.07 13.94 -0.65
N THR A 84 -11.32 13.61 -0.34
CA THR A 84 -12.28 12.96 -1.25
C THR A 84 -13.41 13.90 -1.67
N GLU A 85 -13.27 15.22 -1.49
CA GLU A 85 -14.31 16.21 -1.81
C GLU A 85 -14.76 16.07 -3.29
N GLY A 86 -16.07 15.97 -3.50
CA GLY A 86 -16.65 15.80 -4.84
C GLY A 86 -16.55 14.39 -5.42
N ILE A 87 -16.06 13.40 -4.65
CA ILE A 87 -16.07 11.99 -5.04
C ILE A 87 -17.17 11.27 -4.27
N GLU A 88 -18.05 10.56 -4.98
CA GLU A 88 -19.12 9.79 -4.36
C GLU A 88 -18.59 8.57 -3.60
N SER A 89 -19.14 8.30 -2.40
CA SER A 89 -18.78 7.13 -1.59
C SER A 89 -19.08 5.81 -2.30
N ASN A 90 -20.12 5.78 -3.14
CA ASN A 90 -20.49 4.62 -3.95
C ASN A 90 -19.43 4.31 -5.01
N LEU A 91 -18.78 5.32 -5.59
CA LEU A 91 -17.67 5.10 -6.52
C LEU A 91 -16.49 4.47 -5.79
N LEU A 92 -16.10 5.02 -4.64
CA LEU A 92 -14.99 4.48 -3.84
C LEU A 92 -15.26 3.02 -3.45
N SER A 93 -16.49 2.71 -3.03
CA SER A 93 -16.92 1.34 -2.67
C SER A 93 -17.06 0.40 -3.88
N SER A 94 -17.15 0.94 -5.10
CA SER A 94 -17.16 0.14 -6.34
C SER A 94 -15.75 -0.14 -6.87
N LEU A 95 -14.76 0.66 -6.46
CA LEU A 95 -13.35 0.50 -6.80
C LEU A 95 -12.58 -0.29 -5.73
N LEU A 96 -13.05 -0.28 -4.49
CA LEU A 96 -12.39 -0.83 -3.31
C LEU A 96 -13.39 -1.66 -2.48
N PRO A 97 -13.01 -2.82 -1.91
CA PRO A 97 -11.67 -3.42 -1.90
C PRO A 97 -11.24 -4.01 -3.26
N GLY A 98 -9.93 -4.18 -3.44
CA GLY A 98 -9.38 -4.93 -4.56
C GLY A 98 -8.04 -4.41 -5.12
N PRO A 99 -7.67 -4.84 -6.35
CA PRO A 99 -6.43 -4.49 -7.01
C PRO A 99 -6.42 -3.10 -7.66
N VAL A 100 -6.93 -2.09 -6.95
CA VAL A 100 -6.92 -0.68 -7.38
C VAL A 100 -6.25 0.18 -6.32
N THR A 101 -5.41 1.12 -6.76
CA THR A 101 -4.83 2.17 -5.93
C THR A 101 -5.31 3.51 -6.46
N ILE A 102 -6.03 4.26 -5.63
CA ILE A 102 -6.60 5.55 -5.96
C ILE A 102 -5.66 6.64 -5.45
N LEU A 103 -5.15 7.47 -6.35
CA LEU A 103 -4.36 8.65 -6.02
C LEU A 103 -5.30 9.84 -5.79
N LEU A 104 -5.23 10.41 -4.59
CA LEU A 104 -6.08 11.52 -4.13
C LEU A 104 -5.22 12.62 -3.52
N PRO A 105 -5.66 13.89 -3.53
CA PRO A 105 -4.96 14.96 -2.82
C PRO A 105 -4.90 14.66 -1.31
N ARG A 106 -3.79 15.03 -0.68
CA ARG A 106 -3.67 15.01 0.78
C ARG A 106 -4.64 16.01 1.43
N LEU A 107 -4.95 15.77 2.70
CA LEU A 107 -5.66 16.76 3.52
C LEU A 107 -4.76 17.97 3.79
N ALA A 108 -5.36 19.13 4.02
CA ALA A 108 -4.61 20.34 4.38
C ALA A 108 -3.92 20.20 5.75
N ASP A 109 -4.60 19.57 6.71
CA ASP A 109 -4.03 19.11 7.98
C ASP A 109 -3.85 17.58 7.90
N ASP A 110 -2.82 17.15 7.17
CA ASP A 110 -2.55 15.74 6.89
C ASP A 110 -2.11 14.99 8.18
N PRO A 111 -2.84 13.94 8.61
CA PRO A 111 -2.47 13.15 9.77
C PRO A 111 -1.32 12.16 9.52
N LEU A 112 -0.93 11.95 8.26
CA LEU A 112 0.16 11.04 7.90
C LEU A 112 1.52 11.60 8.31
N ASN A 113 2.49 10.70 8.53
CA ASN A 113 3.86 11.12 8.80
C ASN A 113 4.43 11.91 7.59
N PRO A 114 5.03 13.10 7.80
CA PRO A 114 5.53 13.94 6.71
C PRO A 114 6.70 13.34 5.90
N LEU A 115 7.37 12.31 6.41
CA LEU A 115 8.39 11.55 5.66
C LEU A 115 7.78 10.56 4.66
N LEU A 116 6.49 10.28 4.77
CA LEU A 116 5.77 9.50 3.76
C LEU A 116 5.54 10.37 2.53
N ASN A 117 6.27 10.11 1.45
CA ASN A 117 6.26 10.84 0.18
C ASN A 117 6.47 12.36 0.38
N PRO A 118 7.66 12.79 0.81
CA PRO A 118 7.94 14.20 1.05
C PRO A 118 7.74 15.01 -0.24
N CYS A 119 7.14 16.19 -0.11
CA CYS A 119 6.84 17.11 -1.22
C CYS A 119 5.86 16.57 -2.28
N VAL A 120 5.16 15.47 -2.03
CA VAL A 120 4.12 14.93 -2.93
C VAL A 120 2.74 15.34 -2.43
N MET A 121 1.98 16.04 -3.26
CA MET A 121 0.67 16.60 -2.89
C MET A 121 -0.47 15.57 -2.85
N GLU A 122 -0.24 14.42 -3.48
CA GLU A 122 -1.17 13.30 -3.51
C GLU A 122 -0.69 12.11 -2.68
N ILE A 123 -1.64 11.28 -2.25
CA ILE A 123 -1.41 10.01 -1.59
C ILE A 123 -2.15 8.90 -2.31
N GLY A 124 -1.43 7.81 -2.61
CA GLY A 124 -2.04 6.60 -3.17
C GLY A 124 -2.67 5.79 -2.06
N ILE A 125 -3.96 5.48 -2.18
CA ILE A 125 -4.70 4.71 -1.19
C ILE A 125 -5.26 3.45 -1.82
N ARG A 126 -5.16 2.35 -1.08
CA ARG A 126 -5.74 1.06 -1.44
C ARG A 126 -6.48 0.47 -0.25
N VAL A 127 -7.49 -0.33 -0.54
CA VAL A 127 -8.05 -1.31 0.40
C VAL A 127 -7.88 -2.64 -0.31
N PRO A 128 -6.85 -3.45 0.04
CA PRO A 128 -6.62 -4.72 -0.63
C PRO A 128 -7.69 -5.72 -0.24
N ASP A 129 -7.99 -6.70 -1.11
CA ASP A 129 -8.77 -7.87 -0.71
C ASP A 129 -7.89 -8.85 0.10
N SER A 130 -7.44 -8.38 1.27
CA SER A 130 -6.56 -9.12 2.17
C SER A 130 -7.00 -8.91 3.61
N SER A 131 -7.66 -9.92 4.17
CA SER A 131 -8.15 -9.90 5.56
C SER A 131 -7.04 -9.61 6.56
N LEU A 132 -5.83 -10.15 6.33
CA LEU A 132 -4.66 -9.86 7.16
C LEU A 132 -4.33 -8.37 7.20
N VAL A 133 -4.22 -7.72 6.02
CA VAL A 133 -3.81 -6.32 5.94
C VAL A 133 -4.88 -5.40 6.51
N CYS A 134 -6.15 -5.65 6.20
CA CYS A 134 -7.27 -4.85 6.70
C CYS A 134 -7.40 -4.97 8.23
N HIS A 135 -7.43 -6.19 8.77
CA HIS A 135 -7.50 -6.37 10.23
C HIS A 135 -6.27 -5.85 10.95
N LEU A 136 -5.08 -5.96 10.35
CA LEU A 136 -3.87 -5.41 10.95
C LEU A 136 -3.93 -3.89 11.07
N SER A 137 -4.52 -3.20 10.09
CA SER A 137 -4.76 -1.75 10.14
C SER A 137 -5.69 -1.35 11.30
N GLU A 138 -6.76 -2.12 11.54
CA GLU A 138 -7.68 -1.92 12.68
C GLU A 138 -7.00 -2.22 14.02
N VAL A 139 -6.32 -3.36 14.14
CA VAL A 139 -5.61 -3.77 15.37
C VAL A 139 -4.48 -2.80 15.71
N LEU A 140 -3.83 -2.21 14.71
CA LEU A 140 -2.80 -1.18 14.91
C LEU A 140 -3.37 0.04 15.66
N ALA A 141 -4.59 0.47 15.31
CA ALA A 141 -5.29 1.55 16.02
C ALA A 141 -5.60 1.15 17.46
N LEU A 142 -6.16 -0.04 17.67
CA LEU A 142 -6.52 -0.55 19.00
C LEU A 142 -5.31 -0.62 19.94
N VAL A 143 -4.19 -1.18 19.47
CA VAL A 143 -2.94 -1.27 20.26
C VAL A 143 -2.38 0.12 20.55
N LEU A 144 -2.34 1.02 19.55
CA LEU A 144 -1.86 2.39 19.73
C LEU A 144 -2.63 3.11 20.86
N TYR A 145 -3.96 2.97 20.89
CA TYR A 145 -4.81 3.65 21.87
C TYR A 145 -4.78 3.00 23.25
N SER A 146 -4.86 1.66 23.30
CA SER A 146 -4.94 0.93 24.57
C SER A 146 -3.63 0.91 25.34
N GLU A 147 -2.50 0.84 24.66
CA GLU A 147 -1.18 0.77 25.29
C GLU A 147 -0.55 2.16 25.45
N GLY A 148 -1.20 3.21 24.94
CA GLY A 148 -0.70 4.59 25.03
C GLY A 148 0.69 4.73 24.41
N VAL A 149 0.96 3.99 23.32
CA VAL A 149 2.28 3.94 22.69
C VAL A 149 2.59 5.34 22.16
N THR A 150 3.34 6.09 22.95
CA THR A 150 3.85 7.41 22.60
C THR A 150 5.35 7.26 22.48
N SER A 151 5.85 7.47 21.27
CA SER A 151 7.27 7.44 20.96
C SER A 151 7.56 8.67 20.13
N GLU A 152 8.74 9.27 20.30
CA GLU A 152 9.23 10.33 19.43
C GLU A 152 9.27 9.88 17.95
N ASP A 153 9.30 8.56 17.69
CA ASP A 153 9.23 7.97 16.36
C ASP A 153 7.84 8.07 15.69
N LEU A 154 6.76 8.08 16.49
CA LEU A 154 5.39 8.01 15.99
C LEU A 154 4.81 9.41 15.79
N HIS A 155 4.46 9.73 14.55
CA HIS A 155 3.73 10.93 14.19
C HIS A 155 2.24 10.78 14.50
N VAL A 156 1.83 11.00 15.75
CA VAL A 156 0.43 10.89 16.16
C VAL A 156 -0.20 12.28 16.27
N ARG A 157 -1.24 12.53 15.46
CA ARG A 157 -2.04 13.75 15.48
C ARG A 157 -3.37 13.50 16.21
N PRO A 158 -4.06 14.54 16.74
CA PRO A 158 -5.36 14.36 17.39
C PRO A 158 -6.40 13.61 16.53
N GLN A 159 -6.39 13.84 15.22
CA GLN A 159 -7.28 13.17 14.26
C GLN A 159 -7.03 11.67 14.14
N CYS A 160 -5.86 11.17 14.55
CA CYS A 160 -5.59 9.74 14.58
C CYS A 160 -6.50 9.06 15.60
N PHE A 161 -6.79 9.68 16.75
CA PHE A 161 -7.57 9.02 17.83
C PHE A 161 -9.05 8.82 17.53
N SER A 162 -9.59 9.47 16.49
CA SER A 162 -10.94 9.18 15.99
C SER A 162 -10.96 8.09 14.91
N ALA A 163 -9.79 7.57 14.50
CA ALA A 163 -9.68 6.54 13.46
C ALA A 163 -10.02 5.17 14.01
N THR A 164 -10.81 4.40 13.25
CA THR A 164 -11.02 2.97 13.52
C THR A 164 -9.85 2.11 13.03
N ALA A 165 -8.95 2.66 12.22
CA ALA A 165 -7.81 1.97 11.65
C ALA A 165 -6.67 2.95 11.38
N ILE A 166 -5.42 2.50 11.57
CA ILE A 166 -4.21 3.25 11.20
C ILE A 166 -3.65 2.64 9.91
N PRO A 167 -3.38 3.45 8.86
CA PRO A 167 -2.91 2.94 7.59
C PRO A 167 -1.57 2.23 7.71
N LEU A 168 -1.39 1.25 6.83
CA LEU A 168 -0.10 0.63 6.60
C LEU A 168 0.49 1.23 5.32
N VAL A 169 1.71 1.74 5.36
CA VAL A 169 2.46 1.94 4.11
C VAL A 169 2.68 0.57 3.52
N LEU A 170 2.34 0.37 2.24
CA LEU A 170 2.51 -0.92 1.58
C LEU A 170 3.09 -0.73 0.18
N THR A 171 4.20 -1.41 -0.10
CA THR A 171 4.84 -1.41 -1.42
C THR A 171 5.30 -2.82 -1.79
N SER A 172 5.55 -3.09 -3.08
CA SER A 172 5.93 -4.42 -3.53
C SER A 172 7.22 -4.94 -2.88
N ALA A 173 7.23 -6.22 -2.50
CA ALA A 173 8.34 -6.90 -1.85
C ALA A 173 9.43 -7.34 -2.83
N ASN A 174 10.14 -6.37 -3.38
CA ASN A 174 11.29 -6.56 -4.28
C ASN A 174 12.18 -5.32 -4.22
N VAL A 175 13.42 -5.36 -4.70
CA VAL A 175 14.21 -4.11 -4.86
C VAL A 175 13.57 -3.24 -5.95
N SER A 176 13.66 -1.91 -5.83
CA SER A 176 13.11 -0.98 -6.83
C SER A 176 13.61 -1.33 -8.25
N GLY A 177 12.67 -1.50 -9.19
CA GLY A 177 12.97 -1.87 -10.58
C GLY A 177 13.02 -3.38 -10.86
N GLN A 178 13.03 -4.23 -9.83
CA GLN A 178 12.98 -5.68 -9.99
C GLN A 178 11.55 -6.22 -10.14
N LYS A 179 11.46 -7.50 -10.55
CA LYS A 179 10.23 -8.25 -10.72
C LYS A 179 9.42 -8.31 -9.42
N SER A 180 8.10 -8.14 -9.52
CA SER A 180 7.19 -8.30 -8.38
C SER A 180 7.11 -9.77 -7.95
N THR A 181 6.98 -10.00 -6.65
CA THR A 181 7.12 -11.31 -6.03
C THR A 181 5.79 -11.93 -5.67
N LEU A 182 5.70 -13.25 -5.84
CA LEU A 182 4.48 -14.02 -5.65
C LEU A 182 4.59 -15.07 -4.54
N SER A 183 5.80 -15.35 -4.06
CA SER A 183 6.04 -16.26 -2.95
C SER A 183 7.23 -15.77 -2.10
N PRO A 184 7.32 -16.17 -0.82
CA PRO A 184 8.33 -15.67 0.11
C PRO A 184 9.79 -15.89 -0.32
N ASP A 185 10.05 -17.00 -1.00
CA ASP A 185 11.35 -17.38 -1.53
C ASP A 185 11.84 -16.39 -2.61
N GLU A 186 10.94 -15.75 -3.37
CA GLU A 186 11.32 -14.81 -4.43
C GLU A 186 11.89 -13.47 -3.90
N PHE A 187 11.83 -13.22 -2.59
CA PHE A 187 12.44 -12.06 -1.93
C PHE A 187 13.26 -12.41 -0.69
N SER A 188 13.79 -13.64 -0.61
CA SER A 188 14.64 -14.08 0.50
C SER A 188 15.85 -13.18 0.75
N ASP A 189 16.34 -12.47 -0.27
CA ASP A 189 17.47 -11.54 -0.13
C ASP A 189 17.14 -10.31 0.74
N LEU A 190 15.85 -9.96 0.86
CA LEU A 190 15.40 -8.84 1.69
C LEU A 190 15.25 -9.23 3.16
N TRP A 191 15.12 -10.52 3.45
CA TRP A 191 14.79 -11.07 4.75
C TRP A 191 15.66 -10.56 5.91
N PRO A 192 17.00 -10.40 5.77
CA PRO A 192 17.83 -9.86 6.85
C PRO A 192 17.47 -8.45 7.33
N GLN A 193 16.68 -7.73 6.54
CA GLN A 193 16.23 -6.36 6.82
C GLN A 193 14.79 -6.30 7.35
N LEU A 194 14.10 -7.44 7.43
CA LEU A 194 12.70 -7.56 7.86
C LEU A 194 12.60 -8.11 9.28
N ASP A 195 11.57 -7.67 10.01
CA ASP A 195 11.29 -8.18 11.36
C ASP A 195 10.41 -9.43 11.33
N LEU A 196 9.56 -9.57 10.30
CA LEU A 196 8.64 -10.68 10.13
C LEU A 196 8.35 -10.92 8.65
N VAL A 197 8.26 -12.20 8.27
CA VAL A 197 7.72 -12.61 6.95
C VAL A 197 6.49 -13.47 7.22
N VAL A 198 5.34 -13.04 6.71
CA VAL A 198 4.11 -13.85 6.73
C VAL A 198 4.06 -14.66 5.44
N ASP A 199 4.21 -15.97 5.55
CA ASP A 199 4.09 -16.92 4.46
C ASP A 199 2.62 -17.30 4.25
N GLY A 200 2.04 -16.78 3.17
CA GLY A 200 0.71 -17.15 2.66
C GLY A 200 0.73 -18.11 1.49
N GLY A 201 1.89 -18.72 1.18
CA GLY A 201 2.08 -19.51 -0.03
C GLY A 201 2.22 -18.65 -1.28
N ARG A 202 2.09 -19.29 -2.45
CA ARG A 202 2.22 -18.64 -3.76
C ARG A 202 0.90 -17.97 -4.16
N ILE A 203 0.97 -16.69 -4.50
CA ILE A 203 -0.18 -15.92 -5.03
C ILE A 203 -0.44 -16.32 -6.48
N GLY A 204 -1.71 -16.55 -6.82
CA GLY A 204 -2.16 -16.82 -8.20
C GLY A 204 -1.95 -18.26 -8.68
N GLY A 205 -1.63 -19.21 -7.78
CA GLY A 205 -1.66 -20.65 -8.07
C GLY A 205 -2.84 -21.32 -7.36
N ASP A 206 -3.55 -22.19 -8.05
CA ASP A 206 -4.68 -22.97 -7.53
C ASP A 206 -4.24 -24.27 -6.83
N GLY A 207 -2.93 -24.52 -6.73
CA GLY A 207 -2.37 -25.77 -6.18
C GLY A 207 -2.61 -27.00 -7.07
N ASN A 208 -3.26 -26.85 -8.23
CA ASN A 208 -3.65 -27.95 -9.12
C ASN A 208 -2.82 -28.04 -10.40
N GLY A 209 -1.79 -27.21 -10.57
CA GLY A 209 -0.82 -27.37 -11.65
C GLY A 209 -1.32 -26.97 -13.04
N ASP A 210 -2.53 -26.41 -13.15
CA ASP A 210 -2.92 -25.67 -14.34
C ASP A 210 -2.22 -24.30 -14.29
N GLU A 211 -1.40 -24.01 -15.30
CA GLU A 211 -0.83 -22.69 -15.56
C GLU A 211 -1.95 -21.70 -15.97
N LEU A 212 -2.85 -21.39 -15.03
CA LEU A 212 -3.56 -20.11 -15.07
C LEU A 212 -2.49 -19.03 -15.18
N VAL A 213 -2.63 -18.14 -16.18
CA VAL A 213 -1.67 -17.06 -16.45
C VAL A 213 -1.42 -16.27 -15.17
N ILE A 214 -0.28 -16.56 -14.52
CA ILE A 214 0.04 -15.99 -13.21
C ILE A 214 0.42 -14.52 -13.43
N SER A 215 -0.54 -13.63 -13.20
CA SER A 215 -0.32 -12.19 -13.31
C SER A 215 0.60 -11.71 -12.21
N ARG A 216 1.70 -11.06 -12.59
CA ARG A 216 2.59 -10.31 -11.69
C ARG A 216 2.31 -8.82 -11.73
N ALA A 217 1.23 -8.42 -12.40
CA ALA A 217 0.79 -7.04 -12.40
C ALA A 217 0.35 -6.67 -10.98
N GLY A 218 0.88 -5.56 -10.47
CA GLY A 218 0.34 -4.96 -9.26
C GLY A 218 -1.05 -4.35 -9.52
N SER A 219 -1.55 -3.62 -8.51
CA SER A 219 -2.78 -2.87 -8.64
C SER A 219 -2.77 -1.87 -9.82
N THR A 220 -3.93 -1.63 -10.41
CA THR A 220 -4.09 -0.48 -11.32
C THR A 220 -3.98 0.80 -10.48
N VAL A 221 -3.20 1.78 -10.95
CA VAL A 221 -3.08 3.08 -10.27
C VAL A 221 -3.85 4.12 -11.05
N VAL A 222 -4.89 4.66 -10.43
CA VAL A 222 -5.76 5.69 -11.00
C VAL A 222 -5.65 6.98 -10.22
N ASP A 223 -5.50 8.09 -10.92
CA ASP A 223 -5.50 9.44 -10.36
C ASP A 223 -6.87 10.09 -10.51
N LEU A 224 -7.52 10.32 -9.36
CA LEU A 224 -8.80 11.03 -9.26
C LEU A 224 -8.63 12.46 -8.75
N SER A 225 -7.39 12.92 -8.55
CA SER A 225 -7.12 14.28 -8.09
C SER A 225 -7.67 15.39 -9.00
N PRO A 226 -7.79 15.24 -10.33
CA PRO A 226 -8.45 16.27 -11.15
C PRO A 226 -9.91 16.50 -10.74
N ALA A 227 -10.64 15.41 -10.46
CA ALA A 227 -12.03 15.50 -10.01
C ALA A 227 -12.17 16.17 -8.64
N VAL A 228 -11.31 15.80 -7.68
CA VAL A 228 -11.29 16.41 -6.34
C VAL A 228 -10.97 17.91 -6.42
N ARG A 229 -9.96 18.30 -7.21
CA ARG A 229 -9.57 19.71 -7.39
C ARG A 229 -10.69 20.57 -7.99
N SER A 230 -11.56 19.96 -8.78
CA SER A 230 -12.75 20.61 -9.34
C SER A 230 -13.98 20.53 -8.43
N ARG A 231 -13.86 19.94 -7.23
CA ARG A 231 -14.98 19.63 -6.33
C ARG A 231 -16.11 18.86 -7.02
N GLY A 232 -15.74 17.89 -7.86
CA GLY A 232 -16.68 17.07 -8.63
C GLY A 232 -17.30 17.76 -9.84
N GLN A 233 -17.00 19.04 -10.12
CA GLN A 233 -17.53 19.74 -11.30
C GLN A 233 -16.99 19.16 -12.62
N ARG A 234 -15.80 18.54 -12.59
CA ARG A 234 -15.17 17.87 -13.73
C ARG A 234 -14.76 16.46 -13.31
N LEU A 235 -15.55 15.46 -13.69
CA LEU A 235 -15.28 14.06 -13.37
C LEU A 235 -14.22 13.50 -14.32
N HIS A 236 -12.97 13.83 -14.06
CA HIS A 236 -11.83 13.45 -14.89
C HIS A 236 -10.87 12.55 -14.12
N TYR A 237 -10.25 11.59 -14.80
CA TYR A 237 -9.24 10.70 -14.22
C TYR A 237 -8.06 10.44 -15.16
N ARG A 238 -6.96 9.95 -14.59
CA ARG A 238 -5.81 9.44 -15.36
C ARG A 238 -5.42 8.04 -14.89
N ILE A 239 -5.02 7.17 -15.80
CA ILE A 239 -4.34 5.93 -15.45
C ILE A 239 -2.84 6.22 -15.40
N LEU A 240 -2.25 6.06 -14.21
CA LEU A 240 -0.81 6.27 -13.99
C LEU A 240 0.00 4.98 -14.12
N ARG A 241 -0.66 3.83 -13.87
CA ARG A 241 -0.08 2.51 -14.05
C ARG A 241 -1.15 1.52 -14.44
N ASP A 242 -0.89 0.82 -15.54
CA ASP A 242 -1.67 -0.35 -15.95
C ASP A 242 -1.40 -1.48 -14.95
N GLY A 243 -2.47 -2.02 -14.36
CA GLY A 243 -2.41 -3.11 -13.41
C GLY A 243 -3.43 -4.19 -13.73
N SER A 244 -3.57 -5.16 -12.81
CA SER A 244 -4.42 -6.34 -13.03
C SER A 244 -5.92 -6.03 -13.17
N ALA A 245 -6.37 -4.84 -12.78
CA ALA A 245 -7.78 -4.44 -12.88
C ALA A 245 -8.02 -3.22 -13.77
N LEU A 246 -7.16 -2.97 -14.77
CA LEU A 246 -7.27 -1.80 -15.65
C LEU A 246 -8.67 -1.69 -16.29
N HIS A 247 -9.09 -2.74 -17.00
CA HIS A 247 -10.37 -2.74 -17.71
C HIS A 247 -11.56 -2.49 -16.77
N GLN A 248 -11.62 -3.24 -15.66
CA GLN A 248 -12.69 -3.09 -14.67
C GLN A 248 -12.69 -1.70 -14.03
N THR A 249 -11.52 -1.13 -13.74
CA THR A 249 -11.39 0.22 -13.19
C THR A 249 -11.97 1.26 -14.14
N GLU A 250 -11.62 1.18 -15.44
CA GLU A 250 -12.12 2.12 -16.45
C GLU A 250 -13.62 1.97 -16.70
N GLU A 251 -14.14 0.74 -16.66
CA GLU A 251 -15.57 0.46 -16.78
C GLU A 251 -16.36 1.06 -15.62
N THR A 252 -15.92 0.82 -14.38
CA THR A 252 -16.52 1.43 -13.19
C THR A 252 -16.48 2.95 -13.28
N LEU A 253 -15.34 3.56 -13.60
CA LEU A 253 -15.24 5.02 -13.72
C LEU A 253 -16.18 5.58 -14.78
N ARG A 254 -16.26 4.93 -15.96
CA ARG A 254 -17.18 5.33 -17.03
C ARG A 254 -18.64 5.25 -16.59
N HIS A 255 -19.01 4.22 -15.82
CA HIS A 255 -20.36 4.08 -15.26
C HIS A 255 -20.73 5.26 -14.35
N PHE A 256 -19.78 5.76 -13.56
CA PHE A 256 -19.94 6.95 -12.71
C PHE A 256 -19.74 8.28 -13.48
N GLY A 257 -19.68 8.25 -14.81
CA GLY A 257 -19.56 9.46 -15.64
C GLY A 257 -18.17 10.08 -15.69
N PHE A 258 -17.13 9.37 -15.23
CA PHE A 258 -15.76 9.85 -15.32
C PHE A 258 -15.19 9.71 -16.73
N ILE A 259 -14.44 10.73 -17.15
CA ILE A 259 -13.80 10.83 -18.46
C ILE A 259 -12.29 10.69 -18.27
N ARG A 260 -11.68 9.78 -19.03
CA ARG A 260 -10.22 9.61 -19.03
C ARG A 260 -9.58 10.82 -19.69
N GLU A 261 -8.68 11.50 -18.99
CA GLU A 261 -7.83 12.49 -19.63
C GLU A 261 -6.77 11.78 -20.48
N PRO A 262 -6.49 12.28 -21.70
CA PRO A 262 -5.36 11.80 -22.47
C PRO A 262 -4.08 12.06 -21.65
N GLY A 263 -3.43 10.99 -21.21
CA GLY A 263 -2.22 11.11 -20.42
C GLY A 263 -1.08 11.66 -21.27
N LEU A 264 -0.27 12.56 -20.71
CA LEU A 264 1.17 12.45 -20.93
C LEU A 264 1.53 11.04 -20.48
N GLN A 265 1.93 10.15 -21.40
CA GLN A 265 2.70 8.99 -20.99
C GLN A 265 3.89 9.54 -20.21
N ILE A 266 3.87 9.44 -18.88
CA ILE A 266 5.12 9.38 -18.15
C ILE A 266 5.76 8.11 -18.72
N ARG A 267 6.70 8.29 -19.65
CA ARG A 267 7.56 7.20 -20.10
C ARG A 267 8.12 6.62 -18.81
N SER A 268 7.59 5.46 -18.44
CA SER A 268 8.28 4.58 -17.55
C SER A 268 9.68 4.47 -18.14
N ASN A 269 10.72 4.85 -17.40
CA ASN A 269 12.10 4.41 -17.70
C ASN A 269 12.22 2.89 -17.45
N PHE A 270 11.25 2.14 -17.95
CA PHE A 270 11.17 0.70 -17.98
C PHE A 270 11.11 0.35 -19.47
N THR A 271 12.17 -0.32 -19.92
CA THR A 271 12.44 -0.86 -21.26
C THR A 271 12.95 0.11 -22.34
N GLN A 272 14.28 0.31 -22.35
CA GLN A 272 15.14 -0.06 -23.49
C GLN A 272 16.62 0.14 -23.10
N THR A 273 17.25 -0.93 -22.61
CA THR A 273 18.65 -1.19 -22.99
C THR A 273 18.58 -1.95 -24.31
N SER A 274 18.86 -1.26 -25.41
CA SER A 274 19.32 -1.90 -26.63
C SER A 274 20.70 -1.35 -26.91
N ASP A 275 21.66 -2.26 -26.89
CA ASP A 275 23.05 -2.09 -27.27
C ASP A 275 23.20 -1.27 -28.56
N TYR A 276 24.02 -0.23 -28.51
CA TYR A 276 25.14 0.09 -29.42
C TYR A 276 25.99 1.20 -28.79
#